data_AF-A0A1H0EYG8-F1
#
_entry.id   AF-A0A1H0EYG8-F1
#
_cell.length_a   1.000
_cell.length_b   1.000
_cell.length_c   1.000
_cell.angle_alpha   90.00
_cell.angle_beta   90.00
_cell.angle_gamma   90.00
#
_symmetry.space_group_name_H-M   'P 1'
#
loop_
_entity.id
_entity.type
_entity.pdbx_description
1 polymer ?
#
loop_
_entity_poly.entity_id
_entity_poly.type
_entity_poly.pdbx_seq_one_letter_code
_entity_poly.pdbx_strand_id
1 'polypeptide(L)' 'MYLFRKKDPNRPININLKIMHVINAIAITVFVAGILWKLIDLIFLK' A
#
# COMPACT_ATOMS: atom_id res chain seq x y z
N MET A 1 -12.87 24.05 3.62
CA MET A 1 -11.81 24.46 2.68
C MET A 1 -10.45 24.33 3.38
N TYR A 2 -9.84 23.13 3.37
CA TYR A 2 -8.55 22.83 4.05
C TYR A 2 -7.39 22.58 3.07
N LEU A 3 -7.63 22.72 1.76
CA LEU A 3 -6.68 22.36 0.71
C LEU A 3 -5.49 23.35 0.58
N PHE A 4 -5.61 24.56 1.12
CA PHE A 4 -4.56 25.60 1.07
C PHE A 4 -3.88 25.86 2.43
N ARG A 5 -4.15 25.04 3.46
CA ARG A 5 -3.52 25.20 4.77
C ARG A 5 -2.10 24.67 4.70
N LYS A 6 -1.11 25.57 4.81
CA LYS A 6 0.32 25.22 4.90
C LYS A 6 0.51 24.07 5.90
N LYS A 7 1.38 23.12 5.55
CA LYS A 7 1.80 22.06 6.47
C LYS A 7 2.38 22.77 7.70
N ASP A 8 1.76 22.51 8.84
CA ASP A 8 2.17 23.14 10.09
C ASP A 8 3.39 22.34 10.57
N PRO A 9 4.51 23.01 10.86
CA PRO A 9 5.77 22.34 11.16
C PRO A 9 5.76 21.64 12.53
N ASN A 10 4.83 21.96 13.42
CA ASN A 10 4.78 21.44 14.78
C ASN A 10 3.91 20.16 14.91
N ARG A 11 3.29 19.68 13.83
CA ARG A 11 2.47 18.45 13.93
C ARG A 11 3.36 17.22 14.06
N PRO A 12 3.08 16.34 15.04
CA PRO A 12 3.89 15.16 15.26
C PRO A 12 3.81 14.23 14.05
N ILE A 13 4.97 13.73 13.64
CA ILE A 13 5.06 12.69 12.62
C ILE A 13 4.62 11.38 13.28
N ASN A 14 3.46 10.87 12.89
CA ASN A 14 2.98 9.59 13.40
C ASN A 14 3.62 8.43 12.62
N ILE A 15 4.70 7.89 13.19
CA ILE A 15 5.45 6.77 12.60
C ILE A 15 4.57 5.51 12.49
N ASN A 16 3.64 5.28 13.43
CA ASN A 16 2.75 4.12 13.41
C ASN A 16 1.83 4.14 12.19
N LEU A 17 1.30 5.32 11.82
CA LEU A 17 0.50 5.47 10.60
C LEU A 17 1.33 5.21 9.34
N LYS A 18 2.58 5.66 9.30
CA LYS A 18 3.48 5.38 8.17
C LYS A 18 3.75 3.87 8.04
N ILE A 19 4.03 3.20 9.16
CA ILE A 19 4.26 1.75 9.18
C ILE A 19 3.01 0.99 8.76
N MET A 20 1.82 1.38 9.24
CA MET A 20 0.54 0.77 8.86
C MET A 20 0.33 0.81 7.34
N HIS A 21 0.57 1.96 6.69
CA HIS A 21 0.46 2.07 5.24
C HIS A 21 1.48 1.21 4.49
N VAL A 22 2.71 1.11 4.99
CA VAL A 22 3.75 0.26 4.40
C VAL A 22 3.35 -1.21 4.46
N ILE A 23 2.90 -1.68 5.63
CA ILE A 23 2.44 -3.07 5.80
C ILE A 23 1.27 -3.35 4.85
N ASN A 24 0.30 -2.43 4.77
CA ASN A 24 -0.85 -2.60 3.89
C ASN A 24 -0.45 -2.65 2.40
N ALA A 25 0.46 -1.77 1.97
CA ALA A 25 0.97 -1.76 0.60
C ALA A 25 1.69 -3.08 0.24
N ILE A 26 2.49 -3.61 1.18
CA ILE A 26 3.15 -4.92 1.01
C ILE A 26 2.12 -6.03 0.89
N ALA A 27 1.12 -6.07 1.77
CA ALA A 27 0.07 -7.09 1.75
C ALA A 27 -0.69 -7.13 0.42
N ILE A 28 -1.11 -5.96 -0.07
CA ILE A 28 -1.80 -5.85 -1.37
C ILE A 28 -0.89 -6.30 -2.51
N THR A 29 0.38 -5.90 -2.49
CA THR A 29 1.35 -6.26 -3.54
C THR A 29 1.53 -7.77 -3.64
N VAL A 30 1.76 -8.44 -2.49
CA VAL A 30 1.93 -9.90 -2.46
C VAL A 30 0.64 -10.62 -2.87
N PHE A 31 -0.52 -10.13 -2.44
CA PHE A 31 -1.81 -10.70 -2.81
C PHE A 31 -2.05 -10.63 -4.33
N VAL A 32 -1.84 -9.46 -4.94
CA VAL A 32 -1.98 -9.28 -6.39
C VAL A 32 -0.97 -10.14 -7.14
N ALA A 33 0.29 -10.18 -6.70
CA ALA A 33 1.31 -11.03 -7.31
C ALA A 33 0.92 -12.52 -7.28
N GLY A 34 0.35 -13.00 -6.16
CA GLY A 34 -0.14 -14.36 -6.03
C GLY A 34 -1.33 -14.67 -6.96
N ILE A 35 -2.26 -13.73 -7.12
CA ILE A 35 -3.36 -13.86 -8.09
C ILE A 35 -2.81 -13.94 -9.51
N LEU A 36 -1.92 -13.02 -9.89
CA LEU A 36 -1.31 -13.00 -11.22
C LEU A 36 -0.58 -14.31 -11.51
N TRP A 37 0.20 -14.82 -10.54
CA TRP A 37 0.85 -16.12 -10.67
C TRP A 37 -0.16 -17.23 -10.94
N LYS A 38 -1.25 -17.30 -10.16
CA LYS A 38 -2.27 -18.33 -10.34
C LYS A 38 -3.02 -18.23 -11.66
N LEU A 39 -3.24 -17.02 -12.17
CA LEU A 39 -3.84 -16.83 -13.50
C LEU A 39 -2.89 -17.28 -14.61
N ILE A 40 -1.59 -16.98 -14.50
CA ILE A 40 -0.57 -17.46 -15.45
C ILE A 40 -0.50 -18.98 -15.43
N ASP A 41 -0.43 -19.57 -14.24
CA ASP A 41 -0.43 -21.02 -14.01
C ASP A 41 -1.64 -21.69 -14.67
N LEU A 42 -2.83 -21.10 -14.50
CA LEU A 42 -4.07 -21.59 -15.07
C LEU A 42 -4.13 -21.52 -16.61
N ILE A 43 -3.52 -20.49 -17.22
CA ILE A 43 -3.63 -20.23 -18.66
C ILE A 43 -2.50 -20.89 -19.45
N PHE A 44 -1.28 -20.96 -18.90
CA PHE A 44 -0.08 -21.34 -19.63
C PHE A 44 0.56 -22.66 -19.19
N LEU A 45 0.37 -23.06 -17.92
CA LEU A 45 1.02 -24.24 -17.34
C LEU A 45 0.07 -25.43 -17.13
N LYS A 46 -1.22 -25.23 -17.47
CA LYS A 46 -2.24 -26.27 -17.53
C LYS A 46 -2.56 -26.62 -18.97
#